data_AF-A0A3L9FZB4-F1
#
_entry.id   AF-A0A3L9FZB4-F1
#
_cell.length_a   1.000
_cell.length_b   1.000
_cell.length_c   1.000
_cell.angle_alpha   90.00
_cell.angle_beta   90.00
_cell.angle_gamma   90.00
#
_symmetry.space_group_name_H-M   'P 1'
#
loop_
_entity.id
_entity.type
_entity.pdbx_description
1 polymer ?
#
loop_
_entity_poly.entity_id
_entity_poly.type
_entity_poly.pdbx_seq_one_letter_code
_entity_poly.pdbx_strand_id
1 'polypeptide(L)'
;PVASFPDKNKVVSCLSKLKYMVVIDPLVTETSTFWQNHGESNDVDPASIQTEVFRLPSTCFAEEDGSIANSGRWLQWHWKGQDAPGEARNDGEILAGIYHHLRELYQAEGGKGVEPLMKMSWNYKQPHEPQSDEVAKENNGYALEDLYDANGVLIAKKGQLLSSFAHLRDDGTTASSCWIYTGSW
;
A
#
# COMPACT_ATOMS: atom_id res chain seq x y z
N PRO A 1 -6.62 -4.30 -15.18
CA PRO A 1 -7.67 -3.53 -15.90
C PRO A 1 -8.19 -4.19 -17.17
N VAL A 2 -7.38 -4.93 -17.94
CA VAL A 2 -7.79 -5.53 -19.21
C VAL A 2 -9.07 -6.36 -19.08
N ALA A 3 -9.20 -7.16 -18.01
CA ALA A 3 -10.38 -8.00 -17.78
C ALA A 3 -11.56 -7.25 -17.12
N SER A 4 -11.31 -6.22 -16.31
CA SER A 4 -12.31 -5.64 -15.40
C SER A 4 -12.87 -4.29 -15.82
N PHE A 5 -12.18 -3.57 -16.71
CA PHE A 5 -12.66 -2.27 -17.19
C PHE A 5 -13.63 -2.43 -18.36
N PRO A 6 -14.60 -1.52 -18.51
CA PRO A 6 -15.50 -1.54 -19.65
C PRO A 6 -14.72 -1.26 -20.95
N ASP A 7 -15.21 -1.82 -22.06
CA ASP A 7 -14.63 -1.66 -23.39
C ASP A 7 -13.15 -2.09 -23.45
N LYS A 8 -12.92 -3.40 -23.30
CA LYS A 8 -11.59 -4.02 -23.27
C LYS A 8 -10.70 -3.66 -24.47
N ASN A 9 -11.27 -3.55 -25.67
CA ASN A 9 -10.49 -3.21 -26.88
C ASN A 9 -9.92 -1.80 -26.78
N LYS A 10 -10.71 -0.85 -26.29
CA LYS A 10 -10.22 0.50 -25.99
C LYS A 10 -9.21 0.51 -24.85
N VAL A 11 -9.43 -0.30 -23.81
CA VAL A 11 -8.49 -0.42 -22.68
C VAL A 11 -7.11 -0.87 -23.16
N VAL A 12 -7.02 -1.93 -23.97
CA VAL A 12 -5.75 -2.39 -24.54
C VAL A 12 -5.10 -1.29 -25.39
N SER A 13 -5.86 -0.62 -26.25
CA SER A 13 -5.37 0.52 -27.04
C SER A 13 -4.81 1.67 -26.19
N CYS A 14 -5.43 1.94 -25.04
CA CYS A 14 -4.94 2.93 -24.09
C CYS A 14 -3.65 2.49 -23.40
N LEU A 15 -3.57 1.23 -22.93
CA LEU A 15 -2.38 0.69 -22.29
C LEU A 15 -1.18 0.66 -23.25
N SER A 16 -1.40 0.38 -24.54
CA SER A 16 -0.35 0.41 -25.58
C SER A 16 0.32 1.77 -25.79
N LYS A 17 -0.26 2.84 -25.25
CA LYS A 17 0.31 4.21 -25.36
C LYS A 17 1.16 4.59 -24.15
N LEU A 18 1.15 3.79 -23.08
CA LEU A 18 2.00 3.99 -21.92
C LEU A 18 3.48 3.83 -22.30
N LYS A 19 4.35 4.53 -21.57
CA LYS A 19 5.80 4.35 -21.69
C LYS A 19 6.28 3.21 -20.79
N TYR A 20 5.80 3.19 -19.56
CA TYR A 20 6.08 2.12 -18.61
C TYR A 20 4.80 1.69 -17.90
N MET A 21 4.78 0.44 -17.44
CA MET A 21 3.75 -0.12 -16.59
C MET A 21 4.39 -1.08 -15.58
N VAL A 22 4.02 -0.95 -14.31
CA VAL A 22 4.42 -1.89 -13.25
C VAL A 22 3.19 -2.67 -12.83
N VAL A 23 3.31 -4.00 -12.82
CA VAL A 23 2.29 -4.93 -12.33
C VAL A 23 2.85 -5.65 -11.12
N ILE A 24 2.14 -5.61 -10.00
CA ILE A 24 2.45 -6.31 -8.76
C ILE A 24 1.28 -7.26 -8.52
N ASP A 25 1.54 -8.57 -8.56
CA ASP A 25 0.49 -9.59 -8.46
C ASP A 25 1.10 -10.95 -8.09
N PRO A 26 0.39 -11.81 -7.33
CA PRO A 26 0.84 -13.18 -7.07
C PRO A 26 0.68 -14.11 -8.29
N LEU A 27 -0.02 -13.66 -9.34
CA LEU A 27 -0.36 -14.46 -10.52
C LEU A 27 -0.04 -13.76 -11.84
N VAL A 28 -0.10 -14.55 -12.92
CA VAL A 28 -0.15 -14.00 -14.27
C VAL A 28 -1.55 -13.42 -14.51
N THR A 29 -1.60 -12.20 -15.01
CA THR A 29 -2.86 -11.51 -15.37
C THR A 29 -2.84 -11.02 -16.81
N GLU A 30 -4.03 -10.88 -17.43
CA GLU A 30 -4.18 -10.36 -18.80
C GLU A 30 -3.65 -8.93 -18.95
N THR A 31 -3.60 -8.17 -17.85
CA THR A 31 -2.98 -6.84 -17.89
C THR A 31 -1.46 -6.95 -18.01
N SER A 32 -0.82 -7.90 -17.33
CA SER A 32 0.63 -8.09 -17.42
C SER A 32 1.12 -8.51 -18.81
N THR A 33 0.22 -9.12 -19.60
CA THR A 33 0.50 -9.62 -20.95
C THR A 33 -0.33 -8.91 -22.02
N PHE A 34 -0.83 -7.69 -21.76
CA PHE A 34 -1.70 -6.96 -22.70
C PHE A 34 -1.05 -6.73 -24.08
N TRP A 35 0.30 -6.71 -24.11
CA TRP A 35 1.13 -6.50 -25.28
C TRP A 35 1.37 -7.78 -26.10
N GLN A 36 0.99 -8.96 -25.58
CA GLN A 36 1.17 -10.25 -26.22
C GLN A 36 -0.06 -10.64 -27.04
N ASN A 37 0.15 -11.14 -28.27
CA ASN A 37 -0.93 -11.68 -29.08
C ASN A 37 -1.44 -13.02 -28.51
N HIS A 38 -2.76 -13.15 -28.36
CA HIS A 38 -3.41 -14.41 -27.95
C HIS A 38 -4.60 -14.75 -28.88
N GLY A 39 -4.41 -14.58 -30.19
CA GLY A 39 -5.48 -14.75 -31.18
C GLY A 39 -6.62 -13.77 -30.93
N GLU A 40 -7.86 -14.18 -31.23
CA GLU A 40 -9.05 -13.33 -31.08
C GLU A 40 -9.23 -12.76 -29.67
N SER A 41 -8.74 -13.46 -28.64
CA SER A 41 -8.84 -13.03 -27.24
C SER A 41 -8.03 -11.75 -26.96
N ASN A 42 -6.89 -11.58 -27.65
CA ASN A 42 -6.06 -10.38 -27.58
C ASN A 42 -5.28 -10.21 -28.88
N ASP A 43 -5.98 -9.75 -29.92
CA ASP A 43 -5.38 -9.58 -31.24
C ASP A 43 -4.60 -8.27 -31.33
N VAL A 44 -3.34 -8.33 -30.91
CA VAL A 44 -2.39 -7.20 -30.92
C VAL A 44 -1.11 -7.60 -31.63
N ASP A 45 -0.36 -6.61 -32.12
CA ASP A 45 1.01 -6.82 -32.60
C ASP A 45 2.01 -6.36 -31.52
N PRO A 46 2.77 -7.28 -30.89
CA PRO A 46 3.78 -6.92 -29.90
C PRO A 46 4.81 -5.92 -30.43
N ALA A 47 5.19 -6.00 -31.72
CA ALA A 47 6.19 -5.12 -32.31
C ALA A 47 5.71 -3.65 -32.39
N SER A 48 4.39 -3.44 -32.37
CA SER A 48 3.78 -2.10 -32.39
C SER A 48 3.66 -1.46 -30.99
N ILE A 49 3.85 -2.24 -29.91
CA ILE A 49 3.64 -1.79 -28.54
C ILE A 49 4.99 -1.56 -27.85
N GLN A 50 5.31 -0.31 -27.56
CA GLN A 50 6.62 0.11 -27.04
C GLN A 50 6.65 0.26 -25.50
N THR A 51 5.62 -0.21 -24.81
CA THR A 51 5.52 -0.06 -23.36
C THR A 51 6.49 -1.01 -22.66
N GLU A 52 7.33 -0.48 -21.77
CA GLU A 52 8.14 -1.29 -20.86
C GLU A 52 7.26 -1.83 -19.74
N VAL A 53 7.19 -3.16 -19.59
CA VAL A 53 6.35 -3.82 -18.59
C VAL A 53 7.21 -4.52 -17.56
N PHE A 54 7.11 -4.08 -16.31
CA PHE A 54 7.73 -4.72 -15.15
C PHE A 54 6.67 -5.54 -14.43
N ARG A 55 6.89 -6.85 -14.28
CA ARG A 55 6.00 -7.74 -13.52
C ARG A 55 6.74 -8.24 -12.28
N LEU A 56 6.28 -7.78 -11.12
CA LEU A 56 6.89 -8.04 -9.82
C LEU A 56 6.03 -9.06 -9.06
N PRO A 57 6.59 -10.22 -8.66
CA PRO A 57 5.82 -11.25 -7.97
C PRO A 57 5.56 -10.86 -6.52
N SER A 58 4.29 -10.82 -6.12
CA SER A 58 3.90 -10.61 -4.73
C SER A 58 3.46 -11.91 -4.05
N THR A 59 3.30 -11.84 -2.74
CA THR A 59 2.57 -12.77 -1.87
C THR A 59 1.07 -12.84 -2.18
N CYS A 60 0.42 -13.87 -1.66
CA CYS A 60 -1.03 -13.99 -1.54
C CYS A 60 -1.50 -13.98 -0.07
N PHE A 61 -2.82 -14.05 0.15
CA PHE A 61 -3.45 -13.96 1.48
C PHE A 61 -2.94 -14.98 2.53
N ALA A 62 -2.37 -16.11 2.10
CA ALA A 62 -1.90 -17.16 2.99
C ALA A 62 -0.44 -16.96 3.43
N GLU A 63 0.25 -15.96 2.90
CA GLU A 63 1.70 -15.77 3.00
C GLU A 63 2.11 -14.56 3.84
N GLU A 64 1.12 -13.88 4.43
CA GLU A 64 1.26 -12.72 5.31
C GLU A 64 0.29 -12.79 6.50
N ASP A 65 0.62 -12.08 7.55
CA ASP A 65 -0.33 -11.66 8.58
C ASP A 65 -0.82 -10.24 8.32
N GLY A 66 -2.06 -9.94 8.72
CA GLY A 66 -2.66 -8.64 8.45
C GLY A 66 -4.15 -8.62 8.71
N SER A 67 -4.81 -7.53 8.32
CA SER A 67 -6.26 -7.37 8.51
C SER A 67 -6.99 -7.03 7.21
N ILE A 68 -8.22 -7.53 7.09
CA ILE A 68 -9.14 -7.18 6.01
C ILE A 68 -10.52 -6.86 6.59
N ALA A 69 -11.24 -5.90 5.98
CA ALA A 69 -12.58 -5.52 6.38
C ALA A 69 -13.63 -6.23 5.52
N ASN A 70 -14.54 -6.99 6.13
CA ASN A 70 -15.64 -7.63 5.38
C ASN A 70 -16.81 -6.65 5.13
N SER A 71 -17.83 -7.09 4.40
CA SER A 71 -19.04 -6.29 4.12
C SER A 71 -19.81 -5.84 5.38
N GLY A 72 -19.68 -6.59 6.47
CA GLY A 72 -20.22 -6.25 7.79
C GLY A 72 -19.38 -5.23 8.57
N ARG A 73 -18.30 -4.71 7.98
CA ARG A 73 -17.31 -3.79 8.58
C ARG A 73 -16.47 -4.42 9.69
N TRP A 74 -16.37 -5.74 9.74
CA TRP A 74 -15.50 -6.42 10.71
C TRP A 74 -14.07 -6.42 10.20
N LEU A 75 -13.16 -5.79 10.95
CA LEU A 75 -11.72 -5.87 10.72
C LEU A 75 -11.24 -7.21 11.28
N GLN A 76 -10.85 -8.11 10.40
CA GLN A 76 -10.50 -9.48 10.76
C GLN A 76 -9.02 -9.71 10.53
N TRP A 77 -8.30 -10.06 11.60
CA TRP A 77 -6.90 -10.45 11.53
C TRP A 77 -6.75 -11.86 10.95
N HIS A 78 -5.71 -12.09 10.17
CA HIS A 78 -5.27 -13.41 9.70
C HIS A 78 -3.77 -13.57 9.93
N TRP A 79 -3.30 -14.82 9.85
CA TRP A 79 -1.91 -15.16 10.12
C TRP A 79 -1.30 -15.90 8.93
N LYS A 80 -0.02 -15.63 8.70
CA LYS A 80 0.82 -16.29 7.71
C LYS A 80 0.87 -17.80 7.91
N GLY A 81 0.67 -18.56 6.84
CA GLY A 81 0.74 -20.02 6.81
C GLY A 81 2.06 -20.58 6.23
N GLN A 82 2.65 -19.89 5.25
CA GLN A 82 3.92 -20.27 4.62
C GLN A 82 4.61 -19.06 3.99
N ASP A 83 5.85 -19.24 3.53
CA ASP A 83 6.52 -18.26 2.65
C ASP A 83 6.01 -18.35 1.21
N ALA A 84 6.18 -17.25 0.48
CA ALA A 84 5.76 -17.15 -0.92
C ALA A 84 6.70 -17.94 -1.86
N PRO A 85 6.21 -18.38 -3.04
CA PRO A 85 7.01 -19.16 -3.96
C PRO A 85 8.12 -18.33 -4.64
N GLY A 86 9.27 -18.96 -4.83
CA GLY A 86 10.40 -18.37 -5.57
C GLY A 86 10.99 -17.16 -4.85
N GLU A 87 10.99 -16.02 -5.52
CA GLU A 87 11.55 -14.75 -5.02
C GLU A 87 10.45 -13.70 -4.78
N ALA A 88 9.20 -14.15 -4.66
CA ALA A 88 8.07 -13.28 -4.34
C ALA A 88 8.29 -12.59 -2.99
N ARG A 89 7.85 -11.33 -2.89
CA ARG A 89 7.95 -10.52 -1.66
C ARG A 89 6.58 -10.02 -1.24
N ASN A 90 6.45 -9.62 0.03
CA ASN A 90 5.21 -8.97 0.45
C ASN A 90 5.02 -7.62 -0.25
N ASP A 91 3.77 -7.17 -0.39
CA ASP A 91 3.45 -5.92 -1.08
C ASP A 91 4.19 -4.70 -0.46
N GLY A 92 4.33 -4.70 0.87
CA GLY A 92 5.04 -3.66 1.63
C GLY A 92 6.52 -3.54 1.25
N GLU A 93 7.22 -4.67 1.10
CA GLU A 93 8.63 -4.73 0.68
C GLU A 93 8.82 -4.24 -0.75
N ILE A 94 7.90 -4.60 -1.66
CA ILE A 94 7.97 -4.16 -3.07
C ILE A 94 7.82 -2.63 -3.14
N LEU A 95 6.84 -2.07 -2.43
CA LEU A 95 6.64 -0.62 -2.33
C LEU A 95 7.84 0.05 -1.67
N ALA A 96 8.35 -0.49 -0.55
CA ALA A 96 9.50 0.07 0.15
C ALA A 96 10.74 0.12 -0.75
N GLY A 97 11.02 -0.95 -1.50
CA GLY A 97 12.13 -0.98 -2.45
C GLY A 97 12.06 0.15 -3.47
N ILE A 98 10.92 0.28 -4.17
CA ILE A 98 10.74 1.35 -5.17
C ILE A 98 10.82 2.72 -4.51
N TYR A 99 10.17 2.90 -3.36
CA TYR A 99 10.06 4.18 -2.66
C TYR A 99 11.41 4.69 -2.16
N HIS A 100 12.23 3.83 -1.55
CA HIS A 100 13.53 4.22 -1.01
C HIS A 100 14.52 4.54 -2.13
N HIS A 101 14.60 3.70 -3.18
CA HIS A 101 15.42 4.00 -4.35
C HIS A 101 15.03 5.35 -4.98
N LEU A 102 13.73 5.63 -5.11
CA LEU A 102 13.26 6.91 -5.63
C LEU A 102 13.68 8.08 -4.72
N ARG A 103 13.48 7.97 -3.40
CA ARG A 103 13.85 9.02 -2.45
C ARG A 103 15.35 9.28 -2.40
N GLU A 104 16.17 8.25 -2.55
CA GLU A 104 17.63 8.39 -2.66
C GLU A 104 18.03 9.16 -3.92
N LEU A 105 17.39 8.90 -5.07
CA LEU A 105 17.59 9.70 -6.28
C LEU A 105 17.22 11.17 -6.05
N TYR A 106 16.05 11.44 -5.48
CA TYR A 106 15.63 12.80 -5.16
C TYR A 106 16.56 13.49 -4.14
N GLN A 107 17.13 12.73 -3.20
CA GLN A 107 18.08 13.24 -2.22
C GLN A 107 19.42 13.61 -2.85
N ALA A 108 19.89 12.84 -3.83
CA ALA A 108 21.17 13.05 -4.51
C ALA A 108 21.08 14.07 -5.65
N GLU A 109 20.00 14.05 -6.42
CA GLU A 109 19.86 14.78 -7.68
C GLU A 109 18.91 15.99 -7.57
N GLY A 110 18.12 16.06 -6.50
CA GLY A 110 17.02 17.02 -6.39
C GLY A 110 15.90 16.72 -7.39
N GLY A 111 15.07 17.72 -7.69
CA GLY A 111 13.98 17.57 -8.65
C GLY A 111 12.79 18.48 -8.36
N LYS A 112 11.68 18.20 -9.03
CA LYS A 112 10.41 18.90 -8.78
C LYS A 112 9.68 18.20 -7.63
N GLY A 113 9.11 18.97 -6.71
CA GLY A 113 8.27 18.42 -5.64
C GLY A 113 9.03 17.57 -4.62
N VAL A 114 10.31 17.88 -4.35
CA VAL A 114 11.13 17.15 -3.38
C VAL A 114 10.50 17.15 -1.99
N GLU A 115 10.08 18.32 -1.50
CA GLU A 115 9.57 18.46 -0.14
C GLU A 115 8.38 17.54 0.19
N PRO A 116 7.27 17.52 -0.59
CA PRO A 116 6.15 16.64 -0.28
C PRO A 116 6.51 15.14 -0.32
N LEU A 117 7.41 14.72 -1.21
CA LEU A 117 7.90 13.34 -1.25
C LEU A 117 8.72 13.01 0.00
N MET A 118 9.65 13.89 0.38
CA MET A 118 10.60 13.61 1.46
C MET A 118 10.00 13.81 2.86
N LYS A 119 8.89 14.55 2.99
CA LYS A 119 8.21 14.77 4.27
C LYS A 119 7.24 13.68 4.67
N MET A 120 6.84 12.81 3.74
CA MET A 120 6.04 11.63 4.08
C MET A 120 6.86 10.69 4.99
N SER A 121 6.28 10.34 6.14
CA SER A 121 6.90 9.46 7.12
C SER A 121 6.96 8.01 6.62
N TRP A 122 7.99 7.30 7.06
CA TRP A 122 8.18 5.87 6.82
C TRP A 122 8.82 5.26 8.08
N ASN A 123 8.10 5.34 9.19
CA ASN A 123 8.64 5.16 10.54
C ASN A 123 8.49 3.72 11.05
N TYR A 124 9.03 2.77 10.29
CA TYR A 124 8.98 1.35 10.61
C TYR A 124 10.34 0.86 11.12
N LYS A 125 10.36 -0.12 12.03
CA LYS A 125 11.62 -0.63 12.61
C LYS A 125 12.61 -1.11 11.55
N GLN A 126 12.10 -1.79 10.52
CA GLN A 126 12.83 -2.13 9.32
C GLN A 126 12.21 -1.36 8.15
N PRO A 127 12.80 -0.25 7.69
CA PRO A 127 12.20 0.56 6.62
C PRO A 127 11.94 -0.20 5.32
N HIS A 128 12.70 -1.26 5.01
CA HIS A 128 12.46 -2.09 3.84
C HIS A 128 11.43 -3.20 4.05
N GLU A 129 11.01 -3.46 5.29
CA GLU A 129 10.08 -4.53 5.69
C GLU A 129 9.07 -3.99 6.72
N PRO A 130 8.17 -3.05 6.34
CA PRO A 130 7.14 -2.56 7.26
C PRO A 130 6.27 -3.71 7.76
N GLN A 131 6.11 -3.84 9.07
CA GLN A 131 5.30 -4.92 9.62
C GLN A 131 3.82 -4.54 9.71
N SER A 132 2.94 -5.51 9.46
CA SER A 132 1.48 -5.33 9.48
C SER A 132 0.97 -4.75 10.81
N ASP A 133 1.60 -5.12 11.93
CA ASP A 133 1.22 -4.61 13.25
C ASP A 133 1.59 -3.14 13.46
N GLU A 134 2.71 -2.67 12.89
CA GLU A 134 3.12 -1.27 12.94
C GLU A 134 2.09 -0.39 12.21
N VAL A 135 1.74 -0.77 10.98
CA VAL A 135 0.78 -0.03 10.15
C VAL A 135 -0.63 -0.07 10.74
N ALA A 136 -1.05 -1.22 11.28
CA ALA A 136 -2.37 -1.34 11.90
C ALA A 136 -2.49 -0.50 13.19
N LYS A 137 -1.40 -0.37 13.96
CA LYS A 137 -1.33 0.53 15.11
C LYS A 137 -1.34 2.01 14.70
N GLU A 138 -0.70 2.38 13.59
CA GLU A 138 -0.81 3.73 13.01
C GLU A 138 -2.25 4.06 12.57
N ASN A 139 -2.95 3.08 11.96
CA ASN A 139 -4.36 3.20 11.63
C ASN A 139 -5.22 3.41 12.87
N ASN A 140 -5.01 2.61 13.92
CA ASN A 140 -5.67 2.79 15.21
C ASN A 140 -5.43 4.20 15.76
N GLY A 141 -4.17 4.60 15.83
CA GLY A 141 -3.75 5.92 16.27
C GLY A 141 -3.19 5.96 17.69
N TYR A 142 -2.48 7.05 17.97
CA TYR A 142 -1.69 7.28 19.17
C TYR A 142 -1.99 8.65 19.78
N ALA A 143 -1.86 8.73 21.11
CA ALA A 143 -1.68 9.99 21.82
C ALA A 143 -0.23 10.46 21.67
N LEU A 144 -0.01 11.66 21.12
CA LEU A 144 1.33 12.25 20.96
C LEU A 144 1.76 13.05 22.19
N GLU A 145 0.82 13.40 23.06
CA GLU A 145 1.00 14.00 24.37
C GLU A 145 0.06 13.34 25.39
N ASP A 146 0.24 13.63 26.69
CA ASP A 146 -0.74 13.23 27.71
C ASP A 146 -2.07 13.95 27.45
N LEU A 147 -3.16 13.19 27.34
CA LEU A 147 -4.49 13.70 27.02
C LEU A 147 -5.36 13.68 28.28
N TYR A 148 -6.07 14.77 28.52
CA TYR A 148 -6.98 14.92 29.65
C TYR A 148 -8.41 15.24 29.18
N ASP A 149 -9.41 14.76 29.90
CA ASP A 149 -10.80 15.18 29.70
C ASP A 149 -11.07 16.59 30.25
N ALA A 150 -12.30 17.08 30.10
CA ALA A 150 -12.70 18.40 30.58
C ALA A 150 -12.67 18.54 32.13
N ASN A 151 -12.62 17.42 32.86
CA ASN A 151 -12.55 17.39 34.32
C ASN A 151 -11.11 17.29 34.84
N GLY A 152 -10.11 17.23 33.95
CA GLY A 152 -8.71 17.07 34.31
C GLY A 152 -8.29 15.63 34.58
N VAL A 153 -9.08 14.63 34.16
CA VAL A 153 -8.74 13.21 34.27
C VAL A 153 -7.93 12.79 33.05
N LEU A 154 -6.80 12.12 33.28
CA LEU A 154 -5.96 11.57 32.22
C LEU A 154 -6.71 10.44 31.48
N ILE A 155 -6.90 10.59 30.16
CA ILE A 155 -7.57 9.62 29.29
C ILE A 155 -6.60 8.78 28.45
N ALA A 156 -5.41 9.29 28.14
CA ALA A 156 -4.33 8.55 27.49
C ALA A 156 -2.98 9.20 27.79
N LYS A 157 -1.93 8.39 27.95
CA LYS A 157 -0.55 8.89 28.08
C LYS A 157 0.10 9.04 26.72
N LYS A 158 1.07 9.95 26.62
CA LYS A 158 1.98 10.08 25.48
C LYS A 158 2.54 8.72 25.06
N GLY A 159 2.43 8.41 23.77
CA GLY A 159 2.89 7.17 23.15
C GLY A 159 1.93 5.98 23.27
N GLN A 160 0.79 6.11 23.96
CA GLN A 160 -0.21 5.04 24.02
C GLN A 160 -1.11 5.04 22.78
N LEU A 161 -1.58 3.84 22.42
CA LEU A 161 -2.66 3.67 21.46
C LEU A 161 -3.96 4.26 21.99
N LEU A 162 -4.73 4.90 21.11
CA LEU A 162 -6.04 5.44 21.44
C LEU A 162 -7.09 4.33 21.43
N SER A 163 -8.00 4.35 22.41
CA SER A 163 -9.08 3.37 22.56
C SER A 163 -10.40 3.75 21.88
N SER A 164 -10.56 5.02 21.51
CA SER A 164 -11.74 5.52 20.81
C SER A 164 -11.39 6.75 19.98
N PHE A 165 -12.01 6.88 18.80
CA PHE A 165 -11.88 8.08 17.97
C PHE A 165 -12.40 9.35 18.67
N ALA A 166 -13.21 9.21 19.71
CA ALA A 166 -13.65 10.34 20.54
C ALA A 166 -12.50 11.06 21.27
N HIS A 167 -11.32 10.44 21.33
CA HIS A 167 -10.12 11.05 21.92
C HIS A 167 -9.28 11.83 20.91
N LEU A 168 -9.58 11.75 19.60
CA LEU A 168 -8.86 12.51 18.57
C LEU A 168 -9.09 14.01 18.72
N ARG A 169 -8.04 14.79 18.39
CA ARG A 169 -8.01 16.25 18.50
C ARG A 169 -7.50 16.89 17.21
N ASP A 170 -7.84 18.16 17.03
CA ASP A 170 -7.47 19.01 15.89
C ASP A 170 -6.24 19.90 16.18
N ASP A 171 -5.60 19.73 17.34
CA ASP A 171 -4.47 20.53 17.84
C ASP A 171 -3.10 19.88 17.60
N GLY A 172 -3.07 18.72 16.93
CA GLY A 172 -1.85 17.97 16.63
C GLY A 172 -1.34 17.08 17.78
N THR A 173 -2.09 16.93 18.89
CA THR A 173 -1.69 16.06 20.01
C THR A 173 -2.11 14.59 19.84
N THR A 174 -2.78 14.27 18.73
CA THR A 174 -3.20 12.91 18.38
C THR A 174 -2.88 12.60 16.93
N ALA A 175 -2.55 11.35 16.64
CA ALA A 175 -2.36 10.86 15.28
C ALA A 175 -3.23 9.61 15.03
N SER A 176 -3.80 9.51 13.83
CA SER A 176 -4.44 8.29 13.30
C SER A 176 -4.49 8.41 11.78
N SER A 177 -4.03 7.39 11.06
CA SER A 177 -4.16 7.34 9.60
C SER A 177 -5.54 6.88 9.13
N CYS A 178 -6.38 6.34 10.03
CA CYS A 178 -7.76 5.96 9.74
C CYS A 178 -8.65 6.09 10.99
N TRP A 179 -9.25 7.27 11.19
CA TRP A 179 -9.97 7.59 12.43
C TRP A 179 -11.09 6.59 12.80
N ILE A 180 -11.79 6.01 11.82
CA ILE A 180 -12.84 5.02 12.06
C ILE A 180 -12.31 3.69 12.61
N TYR A 181 -10.99 3.46 12.55
CA TYR A 181 -10.33 2.26 13.06
C TYR A 181 -9.74 2.45 14.46
N THR A 182 -9.84 3.64 15.05
CA THR A 182 -9.42 3.82 16.45
C THR A 182 -10.21 2.93 17.40
N GLY A 183 -9.52 2.07 18.13
CA GLY A 183 -10.06 0.99 18.96
C GLY A 183 -9.88 -0.40 18.35
N SER A 184 -9.21 -0.54 17.20
CA SER A 184 -9.00 -1.84 16.54
C SER A 184 -7.80 -2.64 17.08
N TRP A 185 -6.84 -1.99 17.74
CA TRP A 185 -5.63 -2.62 18.29
C TRP A 185 -5.42 -2.28 19.76
#